data_AF-A0A7S2GXH3-F1
#
_entry.id   AF-A0A7S2GXH3-F1
#
_cell.length_a   1.000
_cell.length_b   1.000
_cell.length_c   1.000
_cell.angle_alpha   90.00
_cell.angle_beta   90.00
_cell.angle_gamma   90.00
#
_symmetry.space_group_name_H-M   'P 1'
#
loop_
_entity.id
_entity.type
_entity.pdbx_description
1 polymer ?
#
loop_
_entity_poly.entity_id
_entity_poly.type
_entity_poly.pdbx_seq_one_letter_code
_entity_poly.pdbx_strand_id
1 'polypeptide(L)'
;FYSVLVKSDGNGNIQEVYRVRLPGNPVIGEGKPENQNHAMIFSRGEFVQTIDMNQEGYFEEALKMRNALQEFAKRDGPLPTTILGLREHIFTGSVSSLA
;
A
#
# COMPACT_ATOMS: atom_id res chain seq x y z
N PHE A 1 -19.99 1.18 -15.15
CA PHE A 1 -18.57 1.57 -15.02
C PHE A 1 -17.70 0.33 -15.09
N TYR A 2 -16.45 0.47 -15.52
CA TYR A 2 -15.50 -0.64 -15.63
C TYR A 2 -14.21 -0.29 -14.91
N SER A 3 -13.63 -1.28 -14.24
CA SER A 3 -12.27 -1.26 -13.75
C SER A 3 -11.41 -2.03 -14.74
N VAL A 4 -10.28 -1.45 -15.17
CA VAL A 4 -9.43 -2.01 -16.22
C VAL A 4 -7.99 -2.07 -15.75
N LEU A 5 -7.37 -3.25 -15.84
CA LEU A 5 -5.93 -3.41 -15.68
C LEU A 5 -5.28 -3.29 -17.05
N VAL A 6 -4.32 -2.39 -17.17
CA VAL A 6 -3.56 -2.17 -18.40
C VAL A 6 -2.07 -2.43 -18.18
N LYS A 7 -1.35 -2.76 -19.24
CA LYS A 7 0.11 -2.88 -19.25
C LYS A 7 0.68 -2.25 -20.52
N SER A 8 1.95 -1.85 -20.49
CA SER A 8 2.70 -1.51 -21.70
C SER A 8 3.02 -2.78 -22.50
N ASP A 9 2.93 -2.71 -23.82
CA ASP A 9 3.37 -3.77 -24.72
C ASP A 9 4.88 -3.72 -25.04
N GLY A 10 5.58 -2.70 -24.52
CA GLY A 10 7.01 -2.45 -24.77
C GLY A 10 7.30 -1.68 -26.07
N ASN A 11 6.32 -1.47 -26.94
CA ASN A 11 6.42 -0.73 -28.20
C ASN A 11 5.73 0.64 -28.13
N GLY A 12 5.37 1.08 -26.92
CA GLY A 12 4.66 2.34 -26.69
C GLY A 12 3.14 2.22 -26.75
N ASN A 13 2.57 1.03 -26.94
CA ASN A 13 1.13 0.83 -26.88
C ASN A 13 0.70 0.34 -25.49
N ILE A 14 -0.52 0.70 -25.11
CA ILE A 14 -1.16 0.23 -23.90
C ILE A 14 -2.07 -0.94 -24.27
N GLN A 15 -1.87 -2.08 -23.63
CA GLN A 15 -2.71 -3.25 -23.77
C GLN A 15 -3.58 -3.43 -22.52
N GLU A 16 -4.87 -3.62 -22.71
CA GLU A 16 -5.75 -4.08 -21.63
C GLU A 16 -5.49 -5.56 -21.33
N VAL A 17 -5.29 -5.86 -20.04
CA VAL A 17 -5.09 -7.21 -19.54
C VAL A 17 -6.41 -7.78 -19.03
N TYR A 18 -7.13 -7.01 -18.21
CA TYR A 18 -8.41 -7.41 -17.63
C TYR A 18 -9.39 -6.24 -17.64
N ARG A 19 -10.66 -6.57 -17.81
CA ARG A 19 -11.79 -5.63 -17.71
C ARG A 19 -12.85 -6.26 -16.82
N VAL A 20 -13.19 -5.56 -15.74
CA VAL A 20 -14.23 -6.00 -14.79
C VAL A 20 -15.33 -4.95 -14.74
N ARG A 21 -16.58 -5.39 -14.92
CA ARG A 21 -17.74 -4.53 -14.78
C ARG A 21 -17.98 -4.23 -13.31
N LEU A 22 -18.00 -2.94 -12.95
CA LEU A 22 -18.34 -2.50 -11.60
C LEU A 22 -19.86 -2.52 -11.40
N PRO A 23 -20.34 -2.96 -10.22
CA PRO A 23 -21.76 -2.93 -9.90
C PRO A 23 -22.24 -1.49 -9.66
N GLY A 24 -23.48 -1.20 -10.07
CA GLY A 24 -24.17 0.06 -9.76
C GLY A 24 -23.44 1.31 -10.26
N ASN A 25 -23.50 2.36 -9.43
CA ASN A 25 -22.86 3.65 -9.65
C ASN A 25 -21.72 3.82 -8.63
N PRO A 26 -20.47 3.46 -8.99
CA PRO A 26 -19.35 3.49 -8.06
C PRO A 26 -19.02 4.93 -7.66
N VAL A 27 -18.71 5.11 -6.38
CA VAL A 27 -18.14 6.35 -5.87
C VAL A 27 -16.64 6.27 -6.07
N ILE A 28 -16.09 7.14 -6.91
CA ILE A 28 -14.65 7.19 -7.20
C ILE A 28 -14.04 8.31 -6.37
N GLY A 29 -13.12 7.97 -5.47
CA GLY A 29 -12.33 8.94 -4.73
C GLY A 29 -11.11 9.44 -5.51
N GLU A 30 -10.28 10.25 -4.86
CA GLU A 30 -8.99 10.67 -5.39
C GLU A 30 -7.84 10.20 -4.50
N GLY A 31 -6.66 10.07 -5.10
CA GLY A 31 -5.41 9.80 -4.39
C GLY A 31 -5.13 8.32 -4.12
N LYS A 32 -4.21 8.08 -3.18
CA LYS A 32 -3.65 6.76 -2.89
C LYS A 32 -4.70 5.72 -2.45
N PRO A 33 -5.69 6.04 -1.59
CA PRO A 33 -6.69 5.06 -1.18
C PRO A 33 -7.50 4.49 -2.36
N GLU A 34 -7.84 5.32 -3.35
CA GLU A 34 -8.59 4.86 -4.53
C GLU A 34 -7.75 3.94 -5.41
N ASN A 35 -6.46 4.27 -5.62
CA ASN A 35 -5.56 3.41 -6.37
C ASN A 35 -5.43 2.01 -5.73
N GLN A 36 -5.39 1.94 -4.40
CA GLN A 36 -5.36 0.67 -3.67
C GLN A 36 -6.67 -0.10 -3.84
N ASN A 37 -7.82 0.56 -3.66
CA ASN A 37 -9.14 -0.05 -3.87
C ASN A 37 -9.29 -0.64 -5.27
N HIS A 38 -8.85 0.09 -6.28
CA HIS A 38 -8.91 -0.35 -7.68
C HIS A 38 -7.97 -1.53 -7.97
N ALA A 39 -6.78 -1.57 -7.35
CA ALA A 39 -5.81 -2.66 -7.51
C ALA A 39 -6.28 -3.99 -6.89
N MET A 40 -7.13 -3.94 -5.85
CA MET A 40 -7.56 -5.14 -5.12
C MET A 40 -8.25 -6.18 -6.01
N ILE A 41 -9.09 -5.77 -6.96
CA ILE A 41 -9.88 -6.71 -7.77
C ILE A 41 -8.99 -7.58 -8.67
N PHE A 42 -7.83 -7.03 -9.06
CA PHE A 42 -6.83 -7.66 -9.91
C PHE A 42 -5.72 -8.37 -9.13
N SER A 43 -5.71 -8.22 -7.81
CA SER A 43 -4.72 -8.83 -6.94
C SER A 43 -5.22 -10.18 -6.40
N ARG A 44 -4.29 -11.09 -6.13
CA ARG A 44 -4.56 -12.41 -5.54
C ARG A 44 -3.45 -12.72 -4.53
N GLY A 45 -3.78 -13.49 -3.51
CA GLY A 45 -2.88 -13.86 -2.43
C GLY A 45 -3.47 -13.53 -1.06
N GLU A 46 -2.85 -14.06 -0.02
CA GLU A 46 -3.24 -13.81 1.37
C GLU A 46 -2.80 -12.42 1.84
N PHE A 47 -1.68 -11.93 1.31
CA PHE A 47 -1.09 -10.64 1.63
C PHE A 47 -0.87 -9.83 0.36
N VAL A 48 -1.29 -8.56 0.38
CA VAL A 48 -1.04 -7.58 -0.70
C VAL A 48 -0.19 -6.47 -0.12
N GLN A 49 0.93 -6.19 -0.78
CA GLN A 49 1.85 -5.12 -0.39
C GLN A 49 2.00 -4.14 -1.54
N THR A 50 1.79 -2.86 -1.23
CA THR A 50 1.93 -1.75 -2.18
C THR A 50 3.16 -0.93 -1.81
N ILE A 51 3.95 -0.54 -2.80
CA ILE A 51 5.09 0.36 -2.64
C ILE A 51 4.67 1.73 -3.17
N ASP A 52 4.91 2.78 -2.38
CA ASP A 52 4.66 4.15 -2.80
C ASP A 52 5.79 4.62 -3.73
N MET A 53 5.44 4.95 -4.96
CA MET A 53 6.41 5.47 -5.94
C MET A 53 7.04 6.79 -5.49
N ASN A 54 6.36 7.55 -4.64
CA ASN A 54 6.88 8.81 -4.11
C ASN A 54 7.85 8.63 -2.94
N GLN A 55 8.06 7.41 -2.45
CA GLN A 55 9.07 7.07 -1.42
C GLN A 55 10.37 6.53 -2.06
N GLU A 56 10.68 6.98 -3.28
CA GLU A 56 11.90 6.61 -4.01
C GLU A 56 12.04 5.10 -4.33
N GLY A 57 11.00 4.30 -4.05
CA GLY A 57 10.89 2.92 -4.52
C GLY A 57 11.97 1.97 -3.99
N TYR A 58 12.59 2.27 -2.85
CA TYR A 58 13.60 1.39 -2.25
C TYR A 58 13.02 0.00 -2.00
N PHE A 59 13.59 -1.00 -2.65
CA PHE A 59 13.15 -2.39 -2.52
C PHE A 59 13.22 -2.87 -1.06
N GLU A 60 14.13 -2.31 -0.28
CA GLU A 60 14.31 -2.55 1.15
C GLU A 60 13.06 -2.19 1.96
N GLU A 61 12.32 -1.15 1.56
CA GLU A 61 11.05 -0.80 2.21
C GLU A 61 9.99 -1.88 1.97
N ALA A 62 10.04 -2.55 0.82
CA ALA A 62 9.19 -3.69 0.55
C ALA A 62 9.49 -4.88 1.49
N LEU A 63 10.71 -5.00 2.01
CA LEU A 63 11.08 -6.07 2.94
C LEU A 63 10.76 -5.76 4.40
N LYS A 64 10.52 -4.49 4.75
CA LYS A 64 10.34 -4.02 6.13
C LYS A 64 9.23 -4.76 6.86
N MET A 65 8.03 -4.82 6.27
CA MET A 65 6.88 -5.47 6.91
C MET A 65 7.04 -6.99 7.03
N ARG A 66 7.59 -7.64 6.00
CA ARG A 66 7.92 -9.06 6.04
C ARG A 66 8.91 -9.36 7.17
N ASN A 67 10.00 -8.60 7.27
CA ASN A 67 11.03 -8.80 8.28
C ASN A 67 10.47 -8.52 9.68
N ALA A 68 9.68 -7.46 9.87
CA ALA A 68 9.04 -7.15 11.14
C ALA A 68 8.12 -8.29 11.60
N LEU A 69 7.29 -8.83 10.72
CA LEU A 69 6.39 -9.95 11.05
C LEU A 69 7.17 -11.25 11.36
N GLN A 70 8.32 -11.47 10.72
CA GLN A 70 9.18 -12.61 11.00
C GLN A 70 9.68 -12.62 12.46
N GLU A 71 9.90 -11.45 13.07
CA GLU A 71 10.32 -11.36 14.48
C GLU A 71 9.23 -11.83 15.46
N PHE A 72 7.95 -11.85 15.06
CA PHE A 72 6.86 -12.44 15.86
C PHE A 72 6.74 -13.95 15.65
N ALA A 73 7.21 -14.46 14.52
CA ALA A 73 7.26 -15.90 14.25
C ALA A 73 8.44 -16.58 14.97
N LYS A 74 9.56 -15.86 15.15
CA LYS A 74 10.71 -16.32 15.94
C LYS A 74 10.32 -16.36 17.43
N ARG A 75 10.50 -17.51 18.08
CA ARG A 75 10.22 -17.72 19.51
C ARG A 75 11.51 -17.89 20.31
N ASP A 76 12.48 -17.05 20.01
CA ASP A 76 13.86 -17.24 20.49
C ASP A 76 14.12 -16.58 21.86
N GLY A 77 13.11 -15.90 22.42
CA GLY A 77 13.20 -15.22 23.72
C GLY A 77 12.31 -15.84 24.81
N PRO A 78 12.60 -15.54 26.10
CA PRO A 78 11.80 -16.02 27.22
C PRO A 78 10.40 -15.40 27.28
N LEU A 79 10.16 -14.30 26.54
CA LEU A 79 8.90 -13.58 26.48
C LEU A 79 8.43 -13.45 25.02
N PRO A 80 7.12 -13.41 24.76
CA PRO A 80 6.59 -13.15 23.42
C PRO A 80 7.04 -11.79 22.88
N THR A 81 7.46 -11.75 21.60
CA THR A 81 7.69 -10.50 20.87
C THR A 81 6.45 -9.61 20.95
N THR A 82 6.61 -8.37 21.36
CA THR A 82 5.51 -7.40 21.57
C THR A 82 5.87 -6.06 20.95
N ILE A 83 4.91 -5.39 20.30
CA ILE A 83 5.10 -4.02 19.78
C ILE A 83 5.02 -3.05 20.96
N LEU A 84 6.11 -2.33 21.22
CA LEU A 84 6.10 -1.19 22.13
C LEU A 84 5.76 0.09 21.36
N GLY A 85 4.51 0.54 21.49
CA GLY A 85 4.11 1.85 20.98
C GLY A 85 4.69 2.97 21.85
N LEU A 86 5.19 4.03 21.21
CA LEU A 86 5.56 5.28 21.89
C LEU A 86 4.47 6.33 21.64
N ARG A 87 4.28 7.26 22.58
CA ARG A 87 3.40 8.41 22.35
C ARG A 87 4.03 9.31 21.30
N GLU A 88 3.32 9.54 20.21
CA GLU A 88 3.66 10.58 19.24
C GLU A 88 2.96 11.89 19.63
N HIS A 89 3.74 12.96 19.78
CA HIS A 89 3.21 14.30 19.95
C HIS A 89 3.09 14.95 18.57
N ILE A 90 1.86 15.01 18.06
CA ILE A 90 1.56 15.66 16.77
C ILE A 90 1.36 17.16 17.02
N PHE A 91 2.29 17.98 16.52
CA PHE A 91 2.15 19.43 16.54
C PHE A 91 1.48 19.89 15.24
N THR A 92 0.20 20.26 15.30
CA THR A 92 -0.51 20.86 14.17
C THR A 92 -0.22 22.36 14.11
N GLY A 93 0.08 22.88 12.92
CA GLY A 93 0.74 24.17 12.67
C GLY A 93 0.04 25.48 13.05
N SER A 94 -0.96 25.50 13.94
CA SER A 94 -1.37 26.77 14.56
C SER A 94 -0.33 27.29 15.56
N VAL A 95 0.70 26.49 15.89
CA VAL A 95 1.82 26.87 16.75
C VAL A 95 3.14 26.42 16.10
N SER A 96 3.44 26.92 14.90
CA SER A 96 4.80 26.86 14.34
C SER A 96 5.53 28.14 14.73
N SER A 97 6.57 28.04 15.55
CA SER A 97 7.47 29.13 15.93
C SER A 97 8.49 29.49 14.83
N LEU A 98 8.11 29.30 13.57
CA LEU A 98 8.79 29.80 12.38
C LEU A 98 7.76 30.61 11.58
N ALA A 99 7.44 31.77 12.14
CA ALA A 99 6.90 32.94 11.46
C ALA A 99 7.82 34.12 11.81
#